data_AF-A0A7X3V2H7-F1
#
_entry.id   AF-A0A7X3V2H7-F1
#
_cell.length_a   1.000
_cell.length_b   1.000
_cell.length_c   1.000
_cell.angle_alpha   90.00
_cell.angle_beta   90.00
_cell.angle_gamma   90.00
#
_symmetry.space_group_name_H-M   'P 1'
#
loop_
_entity.id
_entity.type
_entity.pdbx_description
1 polymer ?
#
loop_
_entity_poly.entity_id
_entity_poly.type
_entity_poly.pdbx_seq_one_letter_code
_entity_poly.pdbx_strand_id
1 'polypeptide(L)'
;MSDIATTRLSSKGQVVIPEAIRQRMRLEAGTEFVVVGEDGTVVLKVIEPPSMRDFDEIVAKARNDARLAGLREFDIADAIRAVRSA
;
A
#
# COMPACT_ATOMS: atom_id res chain seq x y z
N MET A 1 -2.00 0.13 29.44
CA MET A 1 -1.15 -1.06 29.63
C MET A 1 -0.91 -1.63 28.24
N SER A 2 0.33 -2.01 27.90
CA SER A 2 0.59 -2.67 26.61
C SER A 2 -0.08 -4.04 26.63
N ASP A 3 -1.04 -4.27 25.73
CA ASP A 3 -1.65 -5.58 25.55
C ASP A 3 -0.60 -6.54 24.97
N ILE A 4 -0.04 -7.36 25.85
CA ILE A 4 0.86 -8.44 25.48
C ILE A 4 -0.01 -9.65 25.19
N ALA A 5 0.08 -10.16 23.96
CA ALA A 5 -0.59 -11.38 23.55
C ALA A 5 0.41 -12.29 22.83
N THR A 6 0.28 -13.60 23.05
CA THR A 6 1.12 -14.60 22.39
C THR A 6 0.37 -15.22 21.21
N THR A 7 1.13 -15.64 20.20
CA THR A 7 0.62 -16.36 19.04
C THR A 7 1.60 -17.48 18.69
N ARG A 8 1.19 -18.41 17.84
CA ARG A 8 2.04 -19.53 17.39
C ARG A 8 2.31 -19.41 15.90
N LEU A 9 3.50 -19.85 15.51
CA LEU A 9 3.86 -20.01 14.11
C LEU A 9 3.15 -21.25 13.56
N SER A 10 2.40 -21.09 12.48
CA SER A 10 1.79 -22.21 11.77
C SER A 10 2.86 -23.02 11.02
N SER A 11 2.51 -24.23 10.59
CA SER A 11 3.39 -25.05 9.74
C SER A 11 3.74 -24.40 8.40
N LYS A 12 2.94 -23.42 7.96
CA LYS A 12 3.17 -22.63 6.74
C LYS A 12 3.96 -21.34 7.00
N GLY A 13 4.49 -21.17 8.21
CA GLY A 13 5.24 -19.98 8.59
C GLY A 13 4.39 -18.73 8.83
N GLN A 14 3.08 -18.89 9.07
CA GLN A 14 2.17 -17.77 9.32
C GLN A 14 1.99 -17.54 10.82
N VAL A 15 1.93 -16.29 11.26
CA VAL A 15 1.52 -15.92 12.62
C VAL A 15 0.19 -15.20 12.57
N VAL A 16 -0.68 -15.47 13.55
CA VAL A 16 -1.94 -14.75 13.70
C VAL A 16 -1.70 -13.53 14.57
N ILE A 17 -2.08 -12.34 14.11
CA ILE A 17 -2.08 -11.14 14.95
C ILE A 17 -3.33 -11.18 15.84
N PRO A 18 -3.18 -11.20 17.18
CA PRO A 18 -4.31 -11.26 18.11
C PRO A 18 -5.28 -10.09 17.91
N GLU A 19 -6.57 -10.34 18.11
CA GLU A 19 -7.64 -9.37 17.84
C GLU A 19 -7.45 -8.03 18.55
N ALA A 20 -7.07 -8.04 19.84
CA ALA A 20 -6.82 -6.83 20.60
C ALA A 20 -5.73 -5.94 19.96
N ILE A 21 -4.67 -6.56 19.44
CA ILE A 21 -3.60 -5.83 18.73
C ILE A 21 -4.10 -5.31 17.38
N ARG A 22 -4.83 -6.11 16.61
CA ARG A 22 -5.42 -5.69 15.33
C ARG A 22 -6.32 -4.47 15.48
N GLN A 23 -7.24 -4.49 16.45
CA GLN A 23 -8.18 -3.39 16.67
C GLN A 23 -7.46 -2.10 17.11
N ARG A 24 -6.53 -2.20 18.07
CA ARG A 24 -5.77 -1.05 18.57
C ARG A 24 -4.91 -0.40 17.48
N MET A 25 -4.29 -1.22 16.62
CA MET A 25 -3.45 -0.75 15.52
C MET A 25 -4.22 -0.47 14.23
N ARG A 26 -5.55 -0.66 14.23
CA ARG A 26 -6.44 -0.47 13.06
C ARG A 26 -5.94 -1.23 11.83
N LEU A 27 -5.48 -2.47 12.04
CA LEU A 27 -4.98 -3.33 10.97
C LEU A 27 -6.17 -3.95 10.24
N GLU A 28 -6.13 -3.88 8.92
CA GLU A 28 -7.16 -4.42 8.04
C GLU A 28 -6.59 -5.53 7.15
N ALA A 29 -7.46 -6.27 6.47
CA ALA A 29 -7.01 -7.25 5.50
C ALA A 29 -6.28 -6.53 4.36
N GLY A 30 -5.07 -6.98 4.02
CA GLY A 30 -4.23 -6.36 3.01
C GLY A 30 -3.30 -5.25 3.52
N THR A 31 -3.28 -4.94 4.83
CA THR A 31 -2.25 -4.07 5.39
C THR A 31 -0.86 -4.63 5.10
N GLU A 32 -0.01 -3.82 4.48
CA GLU A 32 1.37 -4.17 4.17
C GLU A 32 2.32 -3.82 5.33
N PHE A 33 3.36 -4.63 5.49
CA PHE A 33 4.37 -4.43 6.53
C PHE A 33 5.77 -4.53 5.94
N VAL A 34 6.66 -3.66 6.42
CA VAL A 34 8.10 -3.96 6.41
C VAL A 34 8.36 -4.98 7.51
N VAL A 35 8.99 -6.09 7.15
CA VAL A 35 9.38 -7.14 8.10
C VAL A 35 10.89 -7.14 8.23
N VAL A 36 11.39 -6.92 9.45
CA VAL A 36 12.82 -6.94 9.77
C VAL A 36 13.05 -7.99 10.85
N GLY A 37 14.04 -8.86 10.65
CA GLY A 37 14.45 -9.87 11.63
C GLY A 37 15.87 -9.60 12.10
N GLU A 38 16.07 -9.43 13.41
CA GLU A 38 17.39 -9.20 14.02
C GLU A 38 17.40 -9.69 15.48
N ASP A 39 18.47 -10.37 15.90
CA ASP A 39 18.71 -10.82 17.29
C ASP A 39 17.51 -11.49 17.98
N GLY A 40 16.87 -12.44 17.30
CA GLY A 40 15.72 -13.18 17.84
C GLY A 40 14.42 -12.38 17.88
N THR A 41 14.41 -11.18 17.30
CA THR A 41 13.24 -10.30 17.20
C THR A 41 12.76 -10.21 15.76
N VAL A 42 11.44 -10.20 15.57
CA VAL A 42 10.81 -9.85 14.29
C VAL A 42 9.98 -8.59 14.51
N VAL A 43 10.32 -7.54 13.77
CA VAL A 43 9.59 -6.27 13.77
C VAL A 43 8.70 -6.22 12.53
N LEU A 44 7.40 -6.01 12.75
CA LEU A 44 6.45 -5.70 11.69
C LEU A 44 6.08 -4.22 11.80
N LYS A 45 6.49 -3.43 10.83
CA LYS A 45 6.15 -1.99 10.75
C LYS A 45 5.17 -1.77 9.60
N VAL A 46 4.01 -1.19 9.90
CA VAL A 46 3.00 -0.85 8.88
C VAL A 46 3.62 0.07 7.82
N ILE A 47 3.37 -0.24 6.55
CA ILE A 47 3.64 0.65 5.43
C ILE A 47 2.40 1.51 5.24
N GLU A 48 2.53 2.80 5.55
CA GLU A 48 1.49 3.78 5.23
C GLU A 48 1.72 4.28 3.80
N PRO A 49 0.75 4.12 2.89
CA PRO A 49 0.90 4.70 1.56
C PRO A 49 0.96 6.23 1.69
N PRO A 50 1.79 6.90 0.87
CA PRO A 50 1.83 8.35 0.83
C PRO A 50 0.43 8.92 0.55
N SER A 51 0.16 10.10 1.09
CA SER A 51 -1.11 10.76 0.84
C SER A 51 -1.19 11.16 -0.63
N MET A 52 -2.38 11.13 -1.25
CA MET A 52 -2.56 11.74 -2.57
C MET A 52 -2.14 13.20 -2.62
N ARG A 53 -2.23 13.90 -1.48
CA ARG A 53 -1.74 15.27 -1.31
C ARG A 53 -0.24 15.41 -1.56
N ASP A 54 0.53 14.38 -1.22
CA ASP A 54 1.98 14.38 -1.45
C ASP A 54 2.32 14.32 -2.96
N PHE A 55 1.35 13.95 -3.80
CA PHE A 55 1.51 13.88 -5.26
C PHE A 55 0.89 15.07 -6.01
N ASP A 56 0.27 16.04 -5.31
CA ASP A 56 -0.49 17.11 -5.96
C ASP A 56 0.36 17.92 -6.95
N GLU A 57 1.62 18.22 -6.61
CA GLU A 57 2.54 18.96 -7.48
C GLU A 57 2.87 18.18 -8.77
N ILE A 58 3.14 16.88 -8.64
CA ILE A 58 3.46 16.00 -9.77
C ILE A 58 2.24 15.85 -10.68
N VAL A 59 1.05 15.67 -10.10
CA VAL A 59 -0.21 15.58 -10.83
C VAL A 59 -0.52 16.88 -11.55
N ALA A 60 -0.32 18.03 -10.91
CA ALA A 60 -0.53 19.35 -11.51
C ALA A 60 0.40 19.58 -12.71
N LYS A 61 1.68 19.22 -12.58
CA LYS A 61 2.64 19.28 -13.68
C LYS A 61 2.21 18.36 -14.84
N ALA A 62 1.90 17.10 -14.56
CA ALA A 62 1.48 16.14 -15.58
C ALA A 62 0.24 16.62 -16.36
N ARG A 63 -0.73 17.26 -15.68
CA ARG A 63 -1.92 17.85 -16.32
C ARG A 63 -1.56 19.02 -17.25
N ASN A 64 -0.62 19.88 -16.85
CA ASN A 64 -0.13 20.97 -17.70
C ASN A 64 0.59 20.44 -18.94
N ASP A 65 1.46 19.45 -18.76
CA ASP A 65 2.21 18.82 -19.85
C ASP A 65 1.24 18.14 -20.84
N ALA A 66 0.21 17.44 -20.33
CA ALA A 66 -0.83 16.83 -21.16
C ALA A 66 -1.61 17.87 -21.99
N ARG A 67 -1.95 19.02 -21.39
CA ARG A 67 -2.62 20.11 -22.10
C ARG A 67 -1.75 20.70 -23.20
N LEU A 68 -0.45 20.88 -22.94
CA LEU A 68 0.51 21.36 -23.95
C LEU A 68 0.71 20.35 -25.09
N ALA A 69 0.65 19.06 -24.79
CA ALA A 69 0.69 17.99 -25.77
C ALA A 69 -0.63 17.80 -26.56
N GLY A 70 -1.69 18.55 -26.21
CA GLY A 70 -2.99 18.46 -26.87
C GLY A 70 -3.78 17.19 -26.53
N LEU A 71 -3.40 16.47 -25.46
CA LEU A 71 -4.08 15.26 -25.01
C LEU A 71 -5.46 15.60 -24.41
N ARG A 72 -6.43 14.77 -24.73
CA ARG A 72 -7.85 14.86 -24.36
C ARG A 72 -8.29 13.55 -23.71
N GLU A 73 -9.45 13.59 -23.06
CA GLU A 73 -9.94 12.47 -22.27
C GLU A 73 -10.18 11.18 -23.08
N PHE A 74 -10.65 11.27 -24.33
CA PHE A 74 -10.84 10.08 -25.17
C PHE A 74 -9.52 9.42 -25.59
N ASP A 75 -8.39 10.15 -25.60
CA ASP A 75 -7.07 9.58 -25.90
C ASP A 75 -6.69 8.49 -24.87
N ILE A 76 -7.24 8.58 -23.64
CA ILE A 76 -7.08 7.54 -22.61
C ILE A 76 -7.74 6.24 -23.06
N ALA A 77 -8.98 6.31 -23.58
CA ALA A 77 -9.72 5.13 -24.01
C ALA A 77 -9.04 4.46 -25.21
N ASP A 78 -8.49 5.26 -26.14
CA ASP A 78 -7.75 4.76 -27.29
C ASP A 78 -6.43 4.09 -26.88
N ALA A 79 -5.69 4.68 -25.93
CA ALA A 79 -4.48 4.09 -25.37
C ALA A 79 -4.74 2.75 -24.66
N ILE A 80 -5.80 2.66 -23.84
CA ILE A 80 -6.18 1.42 -23.17
C ILE A 80 -6.55 0.34 -24.20
N ARG A 81 -7.32 0.71 -25.24
CA ARG A 81 -7.73 -0.21 -26.30
C ARG A 81 -6.51 -0.80 -27.00
N ALA A 82 -5.54 0.04 -27.37
CA ALA A 82 -4.33 -0.38 -28.06
C ALA A 82 -3.53 -1.43 -27.26
N VAL A 83 -3.35 -1.23 -25.96
CA VAL A 83 -2.62 -2.19 -25.09
C VAL A 83 -3.38 -3.50 -24.89
N ARG A 84 -4.71 -3.45 -24.76
CA ARG A 84 -5.53 -4.66 -24.54
C ARG A 84 -5.80 -5.47 -25.81
N SER A 85 -5.63 -4.87 -26.98
CA SER A 85 -5.74 -5.56 -28.27
C SER A 85 -4.43 -6.24 -28.72
N ALA A 86 -3.32 -6.00 -28.02
CA ALA A 86 -2.04 -6.67 -28.20
C ALA A 86 -1.95 -7.94 -27.34
#